data_AF-A0A6M8V2Z0-F1
#
_entry.id   AF-A0A6M8V2Z0-F1
#
_cell.length_a   1.000
_cell.length_b   1.000
_cell.length_c   1.000
_cell.angle_alpha   90.00
_cell.angle_beta   90.00
_cell.angle_gamma   90.00
#
_symmetry.space_group_name_H-M   'P 1'
#
loop_
_entity.id
_entity.type
_entity.pdbx_description
1 polymer ?
#
loop_
_entity_poly.entity_id
_entity_poly.type
_entity_poly.pdbx_seq_one_letter_code
_entity_poly.pdbx_strand_id
1 'polypeptide(L)'
;MRTNLLINSLLISLSIASLVFGQDCKSIVTISTNDEEAELFLNDTLKLNGNNFILELKPGTYSFALTENSKIWNTQIIKDSLNIKDCDSVTISYRFNPQLLLDSDPQNVYVYESDSLLGFTPLFMEGNFQDLLLKKPSYSDLTITRNELADGIKPELKFIGDYKTESFYGSTLSKILAGTLIALGATTAYFKLEADKTFEEYQITGDPALQEQTEKYDVISGVSFVAMQINFGLILYLFLTD
;
A
#
# COMPACT_ATOMS: atom_id res chain seq x y z
N MET A 1 3.86 -94.10 -36.55
CA MET A 1 3.70 -93.70 -35.13
C MET A 1 4.87 -92.80 -34.70
N ARG A 2 5.05 -91.64 -35.34
CA ARG A 2 6.20 -90.72 -35.09
C ARG A 2 5.87 -89.23 -35.24
N THR A 3 4.61 -88.87 -35.50
CA THR A 3 4.17 -87.50 -35.79
C THR A 3 3.54 -86.78 -34.59
N ASN A 4 3.21 -87.46 -33.49
CA ASN A 4 2.62 -86.83 -32.29
C ASN A 4 3.64 -86.31 -31.27
N LEU A 5 4.93 -86.65 -31.40
CA LEU A 5 5.95 -86.22 -30.44
C LEU A 5 6.45 -84.78 -30.69
N LEU A 6 6.47 -84.34 -31.96
CA LEU A 6 6.97 -83.01 -32.33
C LEU A 6 5.94 -81.90 -32.08
N ILE A 7 4.64 -82.19 -32.20
CA ILE A 7 3.57 -81.19 -31.99
C ILE A 7 3.40 -80.88 -30.48
N ASN A 8 3.51 -81.89 -29.61
CA ASN A 8 3.46 -81.67 -28.16
C ASN A 8 4.71 -80.96 -27.62
N SER A 9 5.88 -81.16 -28.23
CA SER A 9 7.10 -80.41 -27.86
C SER A 9 7.03 -78.93 -28.24
N LEU A 10 6.36 -78.60 -29.37
CA LEU A 10 6.22 -77.23 -29.83
C LEU A 10 5.23 -76.42 -28.96
N LEU A 11 4.13 -77.05 -28.54
CA LEU A 11 3.10 -76.45 -27.68
C LEU A 11 3.58 -76.18 -26.24
N ILE A 12 4.49 -77.02 -25.71
CA ILE A 12 5.07 -76.78 -24.38
C ILE A 12 6.12 -75.64 -24.44
N SER A 13 6.87 -75.50 -25.53
CA SER A 13 7.80 -74.37 -25.70
C SER A 13 7.08 -73.01 -25.89
N LEU A 14 5.90 -73.01 -26.50
CA LEU A 14 5.11 -71.79 -26.74
C LEU A 14 4.38 -71.30 -25.47
N SER A 15 4.23 -72.16 -24.46
CA SER A 15 3.57 -71.84 -23.19
C SER A 15 4.53 -71.30 -22.13
N ILE A 16 5.85 -71.41 -22.35
CA ILE A 16 6.87 -70.89 -21.42
C ILE A 16 7.30 -69.46 -21.81
N ALA A 17 7.07 -69.04 -23.06
CA ALA A 17 7.40 -67.70 -23.53
C ALA A 17 6.45 -66.60 -23.00
N SER A 18 5.30 -66.95 -22.41
CA SER A 18 4.33 -66.01 -21.84
C SER A 18 4.50 -65.74 -20.35
N LEU A 19 5.53 -66.32 -19.70
CA LEU A 19 5.86 -66.09 -18.28
C LEU A 19 6.99 -65.09 -18.06
N VAL A 20 7.32 -64.26 -19.05
CA VAL A 20 8.05 -63.03 -18.77
C VAL A 20 7.07 -62.09 -18.10
N PHE A 21 7.03 -62.18 -16.78
CA PHE A 21 6.45 -61.20 -15.89
C PHE A 21 6.74 -59.81 -16.45
N GLY A 22 5.71 -59.11 -16.93
CA GLY A 22 5.78 -57.67 -17.00
C GLY A 22 5.99 -57.21 -15.56
N GLN A 23 7.25 -56.99 -15.18
CA GLN A 23 7.56 -56.35 -13.91
C GLN A 23 6.88 -54.99 -14.00
N ASP A 24 5.87 -54.78 -13.15
CA ASP A 24 5.15 -53.52 -13.03
C ASP A 24 6.14 -52.52 -12.41
N CYS A 25 7.04 -52.00 -13.25
CA CYS A 25 8.08 -51.06 -12.87
C CYS A 25 7.40 -49.80 -12.35
N LYS A 26 7.52 -49.59 -11.05
CA LYS A 26 7.01 -48.43 -10.33
C LYS A 26 8.14 -47.83 -9.52
N SER A 27 8.29 -46.53 -9.64
CA SER A 27 9.20 -45.70 -8.86
C SER A 27 8.45 -45.18 -7.65
N ILE A 28 9.12 -45.18 -6.49
CA ILE A 28 8.60 -44.55 -5.27
C ILE A 28 9.11 -43.11 -5.25
N VAL A 29 8.19 -42.16 -5.41
CA VAL A 29 8.49 -40.73 -5.38
C VAL A 29 8.05 -40.17 -4.04
N THR A 30 8.99 -39.62 -3.29
CA THR A 30 8.75 -38.93 -2.01
C THR A 30 8.92 -37.43 -2.22
N ILE A 31 7.85 -36.67 -2.00
CA ILE A 31 7.86 -35.20 -2.08
C ILE A 31 7.60 -34.67 -0.67
N SER A 32 8.49 -33.82 -0.16
CA SER A 32 8.36 -33.19 1.17
C SER A 32 8.27 -31.68 1.09
N THR A 33 7.57 -31.05 2.02
CA THR A 33 7.46 -29.60 2.16
C THR A 33 7.48 -29.15 3.63
N ASN A 34 7.71 -27.86 3.87
CA ASN A 34 7.69 -27.25 5.21
C ASN A 34 6.30 -26.85 5.70
N ASP A 35 5.25 -27.06 4.90
CA ASP A 35 3.86 -26.78 5.25
C ASP A 35 3.08 -28.07 5.53
N GLU A 36 2.50 -28.18 6.72
CA GLU A 36 1.75 -29.35 7.20
C GLU A 36 0.39 -29.53 6.51
N GLU A 37 -0.16 -28.46 5.93
CA GLU A 37 -1.47 -28.47 5.27
C GLU A 37 -1.38 -28.46 3.74
N ALA A 38 -0.18 -28.60 3.17
CA ALA A 38 0.02 -28.48 1.74
C ALA A 38 -0.80 -29.50 0.93
N GLU A 39 -1.22 -29.08 -0.26
CA GLU A 39 -1.99 -29.88 -1.20
C GLU A 39 -1.13 -30.22 -2.43
N LEU A 40 -1.04 -31.51 -2.76
CA LEU A 40 -0.33 -31.99 -3.94
C LEU A 40 -1.31 -32.35 -5.07
N PHE A 41 -1.16 -31.67 -6.19
CA PHE A 41 -1.86 -31.95 -7.44
C PHE A 41 -0.90 -32.63 -8.41
N LEU A 42 -1.32 -33.76 -8.98
CA LEU A 42 -0.58 -34.47 -10.02
C LEU A 42 -1.40 -34.44 -11.31
N ASN A 43 -0.84 -33.89 -12.38
CA ASN A 43 -1.53 -33.66 -13.65
C ASN A 43 -2.91 -33.00 -13.43
N ASP A 44 -2.93 -31.90 -12.68
CA ASP A 44 -4.11 -31.09 -12.34
C ASP A 44 -5.20 -31.81 -11.52
N THR A 45 -4.93 -33.01 -11.01
CA THR A 45 -5.85 -33.74 -10.12
C THR A 45 -5.29 -33.77 -8.70
N LEU A 46 -6.07 -33.31 -7.71
CA LEU A 46 -5.71 -33.40 -6.30
C LEU A 46 -5.46 -34.87 -5.93
N LYS A 47 -4.32 -35.14 -5.29
CA LYS A 47 -3.95 -36.49 -4.85
C LYS A 47 -3.95 -36.62 -3.35
N LEU A 48 -3.25 -35.71 -2.66
CA LEU A 48 -2.90 -35.88 -1.24
C LEU A 48 -2.78 -34.52 -0.56
N ASN A 49 -3.01 -34.49 0.76
CA ASN A 49 -2.79 -33.36 1.64
C ASN A 49 -1.79 -33.75 2.75
N GLY A 50 -0.90 -32.84 3.15
CA GLY A 50 0.11 -33.05 4.19
C GLY A 50 1.45 -32.38 3.86
N ASN A 51 2.49 -32.69 4.63
CA ASN A 51 3.87 -32.22 4.37
C ASN A 51 4.78 -33.27 3.71
N ASN A 52 4.33 -34.52 3.59
CA ASN A 52 5.10 -35.63 3.03
C ASN A 52 4.20 -36.52 2.17
N PHE A 53 4.51 -36.59 0.89
CA PHE A 53 3.71 -37.27 -0.12
C PHE A 53 4.51 -38.43 -0.70
N ILE A 54 3.96 -39.65 -0.61
CA ILE A 54 4.56 -40.85 -1.18
C ILE A 54 3.68 -41.29 -2.35
N LEU A 55 4.25 -41.31 -3.56
CA LEU A 55 3.58 -41.68 -4.80
C LEU A 55 4.27 -42.89 -5.43
N GLU A 56 3.47 -43.84 -5.91
CA GLU A 56 3.95 -44.91 -6.80
C GLU A 56 3.63 -44.51 -8.24
N LEU A 57 4.67 -44.21 -9.03
CA LEU A 57 4.52 -43.73 -10.41
C LEU A 57 5.24 -44.65 -11.39
N LYS A 58 4.66 -44.82 -12.58
CA LYS A 58 5.29 -45.57 -13.68
C LYS A 58 6.30 -44.67 -14.42
N PRO A 59 7.21 -45.23 -15.22
CA PRO A 59 8.06 -44.43 -16.10
C PRO A 59 7.21 -43.51 -17.00
N GLY A 60 7.60 -42.24 -17.07
CA GLY A 60 6.84 -41.19 -17.76
C GLY A 60 7.13 -39.80 -17.21
N THR A 61 6.55 -38.80 -17.88
CA THR A 61 6.61 -37.40 -17.45
C THR A 61 5.34 -37.01 -16.72
N TYR A 62 5.49 -36.43 -15.53
CA TYR A 62 4.40 -35.95 -14.70
C TYR A 62 4.60 -34.47 -14.40
N SER A 63 3.52 -33.69 -14.48
CA SER A 63 3.49 -32.35 -13.90
C SER A 63 2.87 -32.42 -12.51
N PHE A 64 3.40 -31.62 -11.59
CA PHE A 64 2.78 -31.46 -10.29
C PHE A 64 2.74 -30.01 -9.86
N ALA A 65 1.77 -29.72 -9.00
CA ALA A 65 1.64 -28.45 -8.32
C ALA A 65 1.49 -28.71 -6.82
N LEU A 66 2.29 -28.00 -6.02
CA LEU A 66 2.21 -27.94 -4.56
C LEU A 66 1.61 -26.59 -4.18
N THR A 67 0.59 -26.61 -3.34
CA THR A 67 -0.10 -25.41 -2.85
C THR A 67 -0.07 -25.40 -1.32
N GLU A 68 0.29 -24.28 -0.67
CA GLU A 68 0.29 -24.16 0.81
C GLU A 68 -1.07 -24.52 1.41
N ASN A 69 -2.14 -23.87 0.94
CA ASN A 69 -3.52 -24.23 1.27
C ASN A 69 -4.46 -23.54 0.28
N SER A 70 -5.20 -24.33 -0.52
CA SER A 70 -6.09 -23.77 -1.57
C SER A 70 -7.25 -22.93 -1.04
N LYS A 71 -7.53 -22.95 0.27
CA LYS A 71 -8.56 -22.14 0.92
C LYS A 71 -8.08 -20.74 1.27
N ILE A 72 -6.77 -20.49 1.26
CA ILE A 72 -6.18 -19.20 1.59
C ILE A 72 -6.03 -18.37 0.30
N TRP A 73 -6.57 -17.16 0.31
CA TRP A 73 -6.37 -16.22 -0.80
C TRP A 73 -4.90 -15.82 -0.87
N ASN A 74 -4.33 -15.75 -2.07
CA ASN A 74 -2.89 -15.52 -2.31
C ASN A 74 -1.95 -16.65 -1.83
N THR A 75 -2.44 -17.90 -1.84
CA THR A 75 -1.60 -19.08 -1.58
C THR A 75 -0.43 -19.18 -2.56
N GLN A 76 0.74 -19.59 -2.05
CA GLN A 76 1.86 -19.92 -2.91
C GLN A 76 1.59 -21.22 -3.66
N ILE A 77 2.01 -21.26 -4.92
CA ILE A 77 1.92 -22.44 -5.78
C ILE A 77 3.29 -22.71 -6.40
N ILE A 78 3.86 -23.87 -6.12
CA ILE A 78 5.08 -24.36 -6.75
C ILE A 78 4.69 -25.34 -7.84
N LYS A 79 5.08 -25.08 -9.08
CA LYS A 79 4.85 -25.98 -10.22
C LYS A 79 6.16 -26.55 -10.69
N ASP A 80 6.19 -27.86 -10.92
CA ASP A 80 7.38 -28.54 -11.41
C ASP A 80 6.99 -29.79 -12.24
N SER A 81 7.97 -30.42 -12.86
CA SER A 81 7.82 -31.62 -13.67
C SER A 81 8.84 -32.67 -13.29
N LEU A 82 8.40 -33.92 -13.20
CA LEU A 82 9.25 -35.07 -12.93
C LEU A 82 9.26 -36.00 -14.14
N ASN A 83 10.46 -36.33 -14.62
CA ASN A 83 10.65 -37.34 -15.66
C ASN A 83 11.24 -38.61 -15.04
N ILE A 84 10.42 -39.65 -14.94
CA ILE A 84 10.80 -40.94 -14.38
C ILE A 84 11.24 -41.85 -15.54
N LYS A 85 12.53 -42.16 -15.60
CA LYS A 85 13.11 -43.03 -16.63
C LYS A 85 13.25 -44.47 -16.17
N ASP A 86 13.63 -44.65 -14.90
CA ASP A 86 13.96 -45.93 -14.29
C ASP A 86 13.12 -46.17 -13.02
N CYS A 87 13.03 -47.41 -12.53
CA CYS A 87 12.21 -47.80 -11.38
C CYS A 87 12.79 -47.38 -10.01
N ASP A 88 13.63 -46.35 -9.98
CA ASP A 88 14.36 -45.91 -8.79
C ASP A 88 13.48 -45.04 -7.87
N SER A 89 13.86 -45.00 -6.59
CA SER A 89 13.25 -44.10 -5.63
C SER A 89 13.76 -42.67 -5.82
N VAL A 90 12.85 -41.70 -5.95
CA VAL A 90 13.18 -40.27 -6.09
C VAL A 90 12.69 -39.53 -4.86
N THR A 91 13.54 -38.69 -4.27
CA THR A 91 13.15 -37.81 -3.16
C THR A 91 13.36 -36.35 -3.55
N ILE A 92 12.33 -35.53 -3.37
CA ILE A 92 12.36 -34.10 -3.68
C ILE A 92 11.83 -33.33 -2.47
N SER A 93 12.43 -32.18 -2.18
CA SER A 93 12.01 -31.32 -1.07
C SER A 93 11.76 -29.91 -1.59
N TYR A 94 10.60 -29.36 -1.23
CA TYR A 94 10.18 -28.01 -1.56
C TYR A 94 10.03 -27.19 -0.28
N ARG A 95 10.13 -25.86 -0.41
CA ARG A 95 9.90 -24.94 0.69
C ARG A 95 9.03 -23.78 0.21
N PHE A 96 7.94 -23.53 0.91
CA PHE A 96 7.16 -22.31 0.79
C PHE A 96 7.77 -21.22 1.67
N ASN A 97 7.79 -19.99 1.15
CA ASN A 97 8.39 -18.85 1.82
C ASN A 97 7.29 -18.02 2.48
N PRO A 98 7.14 -18.03 3.82
CA PRO A 98 6.04 -17.31 4.46
C PRO A 98 6.12 -15.82 4.11
N GLN A 99 5.03 -15.26 3.58
CA GLN A 99 4.91 -13.81 3.37
C GLN A 99 4.34 -13.16 4.62
N LEU A 100 4.93 -12.03 5.03
CA LEU A 100 4.46 -11.23 6.15
C LEU A 100 3.94 -9.89 5.62
N LEU A 101 2.80 -9.46 6.15
CA LEU A 101 2.24 -8.14 5.91
C LEU A 101 2.71 -7.20 7.00
N LEU A 102 3.58 -6.26 6.64
CA LEU A 102 3.97 -5.15 7.50
C LEU A 102 3.02 -3.97 7.31
N ASP A 103 2.08 -3.85 8.24
CA ASP A 103 1.19 -2.68 8.39
C ASP A 103 1.64 -1.84 9.58
N SER A 104 1.48 -0.50 9.54
CA SER A 104 1.91 0.40 10.61
C SER A 104 0.95 1.57 10.84
N ASP A 105 1.11 2.27 11.97
CA ASP A 105 0.42 3.53 12.27
C ASP A 105 1.46 4.62 12.60
N PRO A 106 1.54 5.74 11.87
CA PRO A 106 0.74 6.13 10.71
C PRO A 106 1.04 5.29 9.46
N GLN A 107 0.15 5.34 8.47
CA GLN A 107 0.35 4.68 7.17
C GLN A 107 1.46 5.32 6.33
N ASN A 108 1.94 4.63 5.29
CA ASN A 108 2.97 5.12 4.38
C ASN A 108 4.28 5.50 5.11
N VAL A 109 4.76 4.56 5.92
CA VAL A 109 6.06 4.64 6.62
C VAL A 109 7.12 3.99 5.74
N TYR A 110 8.28 4.62 5.63
CA TYR A 110 9.42 4.09 4.89
C TYR A 110 9.98 2.88 5.63
N VAL A 111 10.15 1.76 4.93
CA VAL A 111 10.67 0.52 5.50
C VAL A 111 12.06 0.27 4.93
N TYR A 112 13.07 0.25 5.80
CA TYR A 112 14.45 -0.03 5.45
C TYR A 112 14.90 -1.35 6.06
N GLU A 113 15.67 -2.13 5.30
CA GLU A 113 16.48 -3.22 5.84
C GLU A 113 17.95 -2.84 5.67
N SER A 114 18.66 -2.73 6.80
CA SER A 114 19.99 -2.10 6.84
C SER A 114 19.94 -0.69 6.22
N ASP A 115 20.55 -0.49 5.04
CA ASP A 115 20.55 0.80 4.33
C ASP A 115 19.65 0.81 3.07
N SER A 116 18.97 -0.29 2.77
CA SER A 116 18.16 -0.43 1.55
C SER A 116 16.69 -0.14 1.84
N LEU A 117 16.09 0.77 1.06
CA LEU A 117 14.65 1.01 1.09
C LEU A 117 13.93 -0.17 0.42
N LEU A 118 13.13 -0.90 1.19
CA LEU A 118 12.28 -1.98 0.69
C LEU A 118 10.97 -1.43 0.10
N GLY A 119 10.43 -0.38 0.71
CA GLY A 119 9.18 0.24 0.26
C GLY A 119 8.48 1.01 1.36
N PHE A 120 7.14 0.95 1.33
CA PHE A 120 6.27 1.73 2.20
C PHE A 120 5.17 0.84 2.79
N THR A 121 4.80 1.07 4.05
CA THR A 121 3.66 0.36 4.65
C THR A 121 2.32 0.82 4.06
N PRO A 122 1.35 -0.08 3.84
CA PRO A 122 1.42 -1.52 4.09
C PRO A 122 2.28 -2.26 3.03
N LEU A 123 3.16 -3.15 3.47
CA LEU A 123 4.15 -3.84 2.62
C LEU A 123 4.09 -5.35 2.82
N PHE A 124 3.95 -6.12 1.73
CA PHE A 124 4.17 -7.56 1.76
C PHE A 124 5.64 -7.86 1.54
N MET A 125 6.21 -8.72 2.38
CA MET A 125 7.62 -9.08 2.31
C MET A 125 7.87 -10.53 2.70
N GLU A 126 9.00 -11.07 2.25
CA GLU A 126 9.43 -12.41 2.65
C GLU A 126 9.72 -12.43 4.15
N GLY A 127 9.31 -13.47 4.87
CA GLY A 127 9.49 -13.59 6.31
C GLY A 127 10.92 -13.85 6.78
N ASN A 128 11.90 -13.81 5.87
CA ASN A 128 13.32 -13.96 6.19
C ASN A 128 14.04 -12.60 6.09
N PHE A 129 13.68 -11.68 6.98
CA PHE A 129 14.31 -10.38 7.12
C PHE A 129 15.00 -10.27 8.49
N GLN A 130 15.95 -9.33 8.61
CA GLN A 130 16.64 -9.01 9.86
C GLN A 130 15.84 -7.99 10.69
N ASP A 131 16.48 -6.93 11.17
CA ASP A 131 15.80 -5.82 11.81
C ASP A 131 15.37 -4.81 10.74
N LEU A 132 14.13 -4.34 10.84
CA LEU A 132 13.59 -3.32 9.94
C LEU A 132 13.56 -1.97 10.63
N LEU A 133 14.07 -0.96 9.93
CA LEU A 133 14.04 0.42 10.37
C LEU A 133 12.89 1.14 9.68
N LEU A 134 11.93 1.59 10.49
CA LEU A 134 10.75 2.33 10.08
C LEU A 134 11.01 3.82 10.29
N LYS A 135 10.82 4.60 9.23
CA LYS A 135 11.03 6.05 9.25
C LYS A 135 9.83 6.78 8.68
N LYS A 136 9.53 7.96 9.23
CA LYS A 136 8.59 8.90 8.62
C LYS A 136 8.93 10.32 9.05
N PRO A 137 8.89 11.32 8.15
CA PRO A 137 9.11 12.71 8.52
C PRO A 137 8.19 13.14 9.66
N SER A 138 8.75 13.83 10.66
CA SER A 138 8.06 14.28 11.87
C SER A 138 7.62 13.18 12.85
N TYR A 139 8.10 11.94 12.67
CA TYR A 139 7.89 10.84 13.60
C TYR A 139 9.24 10.30 14.10
N SER A 140 9.23 9.68 15.27
CA SER A 140 10.40 8.97 15.81
C SER A 140 10.65 7.71 14.99
N ASP A 141 11.92 7.48 14.66
CA ASP A 141 12.37 6.21 14.07
C ASP A 141 12.04 5.04 15.00
N LEU A 142 11.65 3.91 14.42
CA LEU A 142 11.33 2.68 15.14
C LEU A 142 12.03 1.51 14.47
N THR A 143 12.68 0.66 15.25
CA THR A 143 13.25 -0.60 14.75
C THR A 143 12.36 -1.74 15.23
N ILE A 144 11.98 -2.63 14.31
CA ILE A 144 11.20 -3.82 14.62
C ILE A 144 11.97 -5.08 14.22
N THR A 145 11.78 -6.12 15.01
CA THR A 145 12.34 -7.45 14.78
C THR A 145 11.32 -8.36 14.12
N ARG A 146 11.79 -9.45 13.53
CA ARG A 146 10.93 -10.49 12.95
C ARG A 146 9.89 -11.06 13.94
N ASN A 147 10.29 -11.26 15.19
CA ASN A 147 9.41 -11.87 16.20
C ASN A 147 8.21 -10.98 16.50
N GLU A 148 8.42 -9.66 16.60
CA GLU A 148 7.35 -8.70 16.86
C GLU A 148 6.32 -8.69 15.72
N LEU A 149 6.78 -8.78 14.46
CA LEU A 149 5.86 -8.85 13.31
C LEU A 149 5.14 -10.21 13.23
N ALA A 150 5.82 -11.30 13.55
CA ALA A 150 5.23 -12.65 13.59
C ALA A 150 4.14 -12.77 14.66
N ASP A 151 4.28 -12.05 15.78
CA ASP A 151 3.27 -11.95 16.84
C ASP A 151 2.08 -11.04 16.44
N GLY A 152 2.10 -10.48 15.23
CA GLY A 152 1.04 -9.62 14.70
C GLY A 152 1.02 -8.23 15.33
N ILE A 153 2.13 -7.79 15.94
CA ILE A 153 2.24 -6.47 16.54
C ILE A 153 2.31 -5.44 15.42
N LYS A 154 1.33 -4.54 15.39
CA LYS A 154 1.32 -3.40 14.49
C LYS A 154 2.26 -2.31 15.02
N PRO A 155 3.34 -1.94 14.31
CA PRO A 155 4.26 -0.90 14.76
C PRO A 155 3.59 0.48 14.76
N GLU A 156 3.75 1.22 15.85
CA GLU A 156 3.21 2.56 16.05
C GLU A 156 4.36 3.57 16.23
N LEU A 157 4.50 4.51 15.29
CA LEU A 157 5.51 5.56 15.37
C LEU A 157 4.95 6.77 16.12
N LYS A 158 5.75 7.34 17.01
CA LYS A 158 5.34 8.52 17.79
C LYS A 158 5.60 9.79 17.00
N PHE A 159 4.58 10.64 16.86
CA PHE A 159 4.75 11.96 16.28
C PHE A 159 5.65 12.81 17.18
N ILE A 160 6.74 13.34 16.62
CA ILE A 160 7.71 14.22 17.30
C ILE A 160 7.80 15.60 16.62
N GLY A 161 7.04 15.83 15.55
CA GLY A 161 6.99 17.12 14.89
C GLY A 161 6.18 18.14 15.68
N ASP A 162 6.35 19.40 15.31
CA ASP A 162 5.43 20.44 15.73
C ASP A 162 4.15 20.36 14.90
N TYR A 163 3.01 20.47 15.57
CA TYR A 163 1.77 20.77 14.88
C TYR A 163 1.93 22.17 14.28
N LYS A 164 2.03 22.26 12.95
CA LYS A 164 1.96 23.56 12.28
C LYS A 164 0.63 24.21 12.65
N THR A 165 0.68 25.23 13.50
CA THR A 165 -0.45 26.14 13.70
C THR A 165 -0.79 26.75 12.35
N GLU A 166 -2.07 26.81 12.00
CA GLU A 166 -2.49 27.50 10.76
C GLU A 166 -1.90 28.91 10.77
N SER A 167 -1.20 29.27 9.70
CA SER A 167 -0.72 30.64 9.56
C SER A 167 -1.89 31.62 9.54
N PHE A 168 -1.69 32.82 10.07
CA PHE A 168 -2.64 33.92 10.03
C PHE A 168 -3.20 34.12 8.62
N TYR A 169 -2.38 34.01 7.57
CA TYR A 169 -2.82 34.11 6.18
C TYR A 169 -3.91 33.09 5.80
N GLY A 170 -3.84 31.86 6.35
CA GLY A 170 -4.86 30.83 6.13
C GLY A 170 -6.13 31.01 6.98
N SER A 171 -6.02 31.74 8.09
CA SER A 171 -7.07 31.87 9.10
C SER A 171 -8.34 32.58 8.59
N THR A 172 -9.47 32.31 9.25
CA THR A 172 -10.73 33.04 9.01
C THR A 172 -10.60 34.53 9.36
N LEU A 173 -9.81 34.85 10.38
CA LEU A 173 -9.62 36.24 10.84
C LEU A 173 -8.96 37.11 9.78
N SER A 174 -7.92 36.62 9.09
CA SER A 174 -7.26 37.39 8.03
C SER A 174 -8.19 37.71 6.87
N LYS A 175 -9.06 36.77 6.48
CA LYS A 175 -10.07 36.95 5.43
C LYS A 175 -11.10 38.02 5.82
N ILE A 176 -11.55 38.00 7.07
CA ILE A 176 -12.46 39.03 7.61
C ILE A 176 -11.78 40.39 7.58
N LEU A 177 -10.55 40.50 8.10
CA LEU A 177 -9.82 41.76 8.15
C LEU A 177 -9.57 42.32 6.73
N ALA A 178 -9.14 41.48 5.79
CA ALA A 178 -8.94 41.88 4.39
C ALA A 178 -10.25 42.37 3.75
N GLY A 179 -11.36 41.67 3.99
CA GLY A 179 -12.68 42.09 3.52
C GLY A 179 -13.10 43.44 4.11
N THR A 180 -12.91 43.65 5.41
CA THR A 180 -13.17 44.92 6.10
C THR A 180 -12.29 46.05 5.56
N LEU A 181 -11.02 45.79 5.30
CA LEU A 181 -10.09 46.77 4.71
C LEU A 181 -10.61 47.28 3.37
N ILE A 182 -11.02 46.36 2.48
CA ILE A 182 -11.57 46.69 1.16
C ILE A 182 -12.86 47.50 1.31
N ALA A 183 -13.76 47.08 2.20
CA ALA A 183 -15.02 47.79 2.45
C ALA A 183 -14.77 49.23 2.94
N LEU A 184 -13.90 49.40 3.93
CA LEU A 184 -13.55 50.73 4.46
C LEU A 184 -12.85 51.62 3.43
N GLY A 185 -11.97 51.04 2.61
CA GLY A 185 -11.33 51.75 1.50
C GLY A 185 -12.34 52.22 0.46
N ALA A 186 -13.28 51.36 0.07
CA ALA A 186 -14.36 51.71 -0.85
C ALA A 186 -15.28 52.79 -0.28
N THR A 187 -15.68 52.68 0.99
CA THR A 187 -16.49 53.68 1.69
C THR A 187 -15.77 55.04 1.74
N THR A 188 -14.48 55.04 2.10
CA THR A 188 -13.65 56.25 2.12
C THR A 188 -13.63 56.93 0.75
N ALA A 189 -13.30 56.17 -0.29
CA ALA A 189 -13.20 56.71 -1.65
C ALA A 189 -14.55 57.24 -2.15
N TYR A 190 -15.64 56.49 -1.94
CA TYR A 190 -16.98 56.90 -2.36
C TYR A 190 -17.40 58.23 -1.73
N PHE A 191 -17.32 58.34 -0.41
CA PHE A 191 -17.74 59.56 0.27
C PHE A 191 -16.81 60.73 0.03
N LYS A 192 -15.51 60.49 -0.20
CA LYS A 192 -14.58 61.57 -0.55
C LYS A 192 -14.91 62.16 -1.93
N LEU A 193 -15.18 61.31 -2.92
CA LEU A 193 -15.59 61.75 -4.26
C LEU A 193 -16.92 62.52 -4.23
N GLU A 194 -17.89 62.05 -3.43
CA GLU A 194 -19.16 62.75 -3.31
C GLU A 194 -19.00 64.11 -2.60
N ALA A 195 -18.17 64.18 -1.55
CA ALA A 195 -17.84 65.43 -0.87
C ALA A 195 -17.24 66.47 -1.83
N ASP A 196 -16.26 66.04 -2.63
CA ASP A 196 -15.57 66.91 -3.59
C ASP A 196 -16.55 67.42 -4.66
N LYS A 197 -17.41 66.55 -5.21
CA LYS A 197 -18.44 66.95 -6.19
C LYS A 197 -19.44 67.95 -5.59
N THR A 198 -19.99 67.67 -4.41
CA THR A 198 -20.93 68.58 -3.74
C THR A 198 -20.27 69.93 -3.43
N PHE A 199 -18.97 69.92 -3.12
CA PHE A 199 -18.22 71.15 -2.84
C PHE A 199 -17.99 71.99 -4.09
N GLU A 200 -17.75 71.37 -5.24
CA GLU A 200 -17.69 72.06 -6.53
C GLU A 200 -19.02 72.74 -6.87
N GLU A 201 -20.15 72.04 -6.66
CA GLU A 201 -21.49 72.60 -6.86
C GLU A 201 -21.77 73.78 -5.90
N TYR A 202 -21.34 73.68 -4.64
CA TYR A 202 -21.39 74.77 -3.68
C TYR A 202 -20.61 76.00 -4.15
N GLN A 203 -19.39 75.82 -4.69
CA GLN A 203 -18.58 76.94 -5.18
C GLN A 203 -19.24 77.70 -6.34
N ILE A 204 -20.06 77.02 -7.14
CA ILE A 204 -20.78 77.63 -8.27
C ILE A 204 -22.06 78.33 -7.80
N THR A 205 -22.83 77.67 -6.91
CA THR A 205 -24.18 78.10 -6.55
C THR A 205 -24.24 79.00 -5.32
N GLY A 206 -23.28 78.86 -4.42
CA GLY A 206 -23.27 79.50 -3.10
C GLY A 206 -24.32 78.96 -2.12
N ASP A 207 -24.95 77.81 -2.40
CA ASP A 207 -26.02 77.25 -1.56
C ASP A 207 -25.46 76.64 -0.26
N PRO A 208 -25.76 77.20 0.92
CA PRO A 208 -25.26 76.69 2.20
C PRO A 208 -25.63 75.23 2.49
N ALA A 209 -26.72 74.71 1.93
CA ALA A 209 -27.11 73.31 2.14
C ALA A 209 -26.10 72.32 1.53
N LEU A 210 -25.48 72.70 0.41
CA LEU A 210 -24.43 71.89 -0.23
C LEU A 210 -23.16 71.87 0.63
N GLN A 211 -22.83 72.98 1.28
CA GLN A 211 -21.69 73.03 2.20
C GLN A 211 -21.87 72.06 3.39
N GLU A 212 -23.05 72.05 4.02
CA GLU A 212 -23.35 71.12 5.12
C GLU A 212 -23.25 69.64 4.67
N GLN A 213 -23.70 69.36 3.44
CA GLN A 213 -23.63 68.02 2.86
C GLN A 213 -22.19 67.60 2.56
N THR A 214 -21.35 68.49 2.01
CA THR A 214 -19.91 68.27 1.83
C THR A 214 -19.26 67.91 3.16
N GLU A 215 -19.50 68.69 4.21
CA GLU A 215 -18.90 68.46 5.54
C GLU A 215 -19.29 67.07 6.08
N LYS A 216 -20.54 66.67 5.91
CA LYS A 216 -21.01 65.33 6.31
C LYS A 216 -20.28 64.22 5.57
N TYR A 217 -20.13 64.32 4.25
CA TYR A 217 -19.42 63.31 3.46
C TYR A 217 -17.92 63.26 3.78
N ASP A 218 -17.28 64.42 3.96
CA ASP A 218 -15.87 64.50 4.36
C ASP A 218 -15.63 63.86 5.74
N VAL A 219 -16.53 64.07 6.71
CA VAL A 219 -16.44 63.41 8.03
C VAL A 219 -16.56 61.89 7.90
N ILE A 220 -17.52 61.39 7.12
CA ILE A 220 -17.70 59.94 6.93
C ILE A 220 -16.46 59.34 6.25
N SER A 221 -15.93 59.99 5.21
CA SER A 221 -14.71 59.53 4.53
C SER A 221 -13.50 59.54 5.48
N GLY A 222 -13.34 60.59 6.28
CA GLY A 222 -12.26 60.71 7.27
C GLY A 222 -12.31 59.63 8.35
N VAL A 223 -13.49 59.38 8.95
CA VAL A 223 -13.66 58.32 9.95
C VAL A 223 -13.38 56.94 9.35
N SER A 224 -13.90 56.68 8.15
CA SER A 224 -13.68 55.41 7.44
C SER A 224 -12.19 55.20 7.13
N PHE A 225 -11.47 56.26 6.76
CA PHE A 225 -10.04 56.22 6.48
C PHE A 225 -9.21 55.89 7.73
N VAL A 226 -9.53 56.48 8.88
CA VAL A 226 -8.86 56.17 10.15
C VAL A 226 -9.12 54.71 10.56
N ALA A 227 -10.37 54.26 10.45
CA ALA A 227 -10.71 52.86 10.72
C ALA A 227 -9.95 51.90 9.79
N MET A 228 -9.81 52.26 8.50
CA MET A 228 -9.05 51.50 7.52
C MET A 228 -7.57 51.39 7.92
N GLN A 229 -6.95 52.47 8.37
CA GLN A 229 -5.55 52.46 8.82
C GLN A 229 -5.33 51.57 10.05
N ILE A 230 -6.24 51.62 11.03
CA ILE A 230 -6.18 50.75 12.21
C ILE A 230 -6.31 49.28 11.79
N ASN A 231 -7.26 48.97 10.91
CA ASN A 231 -7.45 47.62 10.38
C ASN A 231 -6.19 47.13 9.64
N PHE A 232 -5.61 47.96 8.78
CA PHE A 232 -4.38 47.65 8.05
C PHE A 232 -3.19 47.42 8.99
N GLY A 233 -3.04 48.28 10.01
CA GLY A 233 -2.01 48.12 11.04
C GLY A 233 -2.14 46.80 11.81
N LEU A 234 -3.37 46.39 12.12
CA LEU A 234 -3.64 45.11 12.77
C LEU A 234 -3.27 43.92 11.87
N ILE A 235 -3.62 43.99 10.56
CA ILE A 235 -3.21 42.96 9.58
C ILE A 235 -1.69 42.83 9.55
N LEU A 236 -0.97 43.95 9.45
CA LEU A 236 0.50 43.93 9.42
C LEU A 236 1.11 43.36 10.70
N TYR A 237 0.58 43.76 11.87
CA TYR A 237 1.06 43.26 13.15
C TYR A 237 0.88 41.74 13.27
N LEU A 238 -0.31 41.24 12.95
CA LEU A 238 -0.61 39.81 13.00
C LEU A 238 0.21 39.03 11.97
N PHE A 239 0.41 39.59 10.77
CA PHE A 239 1.23 38.96 9.73
C PHE A 239 2.73 38.88 10.09
N LEU A 240 3.27 39.86 10.82
CA LEU A 240 4.69 39.89 11.21
C LEU A 240 5.00 39.07 12.48
N THR A 241 3.97 38.81 13.29
CA THR A 241 4.12 38.05 14.55
C THR A 241 3.83 36.56 14.34
N ASP A 242 3.24 36.21 13.21
CA ASP A 242 3.04 34.84 12.71
C ASP A 242 4.30 34.34 11.99
#